data_AF-A0A535CGJ6-F1
#
_entry.id   AF-A0A535CGJ6-F1
#
_cell.length_a   1.000
_cell.length_b   1.000
_cell.length_c   1.000
_cell.angle_alpha   90.00
_cell.angle_beta   90.00
_cell.angle_gamma   90.00
#
_symmetry.space_group_name_H-M   'P 1'
#
loop_
_entity.id
_entity.type
_entity.pdbx_description
1 polymer ?
#
loop_
_entity_poly.entity_id
_entity_poly.type
_entity_poly.pdbx_seq_one_letter_code
_entity_poly.pdbx_strand_id
1 'polypeptide(L)' 'MEVFDAPTHYYQSDALSLDELAYWVAFSRILGIGPIRFKLLLDYFHEDIAAAWKADSKELAQAGLDAKTI' A
#
# COMPACT_ATOMS: atom_id res chain seq x y z
N MET A 1 27.41 -29.41 8.30
CA MET A 1 26.52 -28.77 7.31
C MET A 1 26.10 -27.46 7.93
N GLU A 2 26.91 -26.42 7.75
CA GLU A 2 26.62 -25.10 8.28
C GLU A 2 25.58 -24.49 7.36
N VAL A 3 24.33 -24.46 7.84
CA VAL A 3 23.27 -23.69 7.20
C VAL A 3 23.64 -22.23 7.38
N PHE A 4 24.16 -21.62 6.32
CA PHE A 4 24.34 -20.18 6.27
C PHE A 4 22.95 -19.55 6.32
N ASP A 5 22.54 -19.14 7.52
CA ASP A 5 21.46 -18.18 7.73
C ASP A 5 21.98 -16.81 7.26
N ALA A 6 22.18 -16.70 5.94
CA ALA A 6 22.33 -15.38 5.35
C ALA A 6 20.99 -14.68 5.58
N PRO A 7 20.95 -13.45 6.15
CA PRO A 7 19.71 -12.68 6.19
C PRO A 7 19.33 -12.44 4.75
N THR A 8 18.44 -13.28 4.25
CA THR A 8 18.03 -13.25 2.87
C THR A 8 17.34 -11.92 2.66
N HIS A 9 17.97 -11.03 1.89
CA HIS A 9 17.43 -9.74 1.47
C HIS A 9 16.26 -9.94 0.48
N TYR A 10 15.35 -10.89 0.74
CA TYR A 10 14.27 -11.32 -0.16
C TYR A 10 13.37 -10.15 -0.60
N TYR A 11 13.43 -9.01 0.08
CA TYR A 11 12.65 -7.82 -0.26
C TYR A 11 13.33 -6.49 0.09
N GLN A 12 14.65 -6.36 -0.08
CA GLN A 12 15.23 -5.01 -0.07
C GLN A 12 14.87 -4.31 -1.39
N SER A 13 13.68 -3.71 -1.43
CA SER A 13 13.27 -2.81 -2.50
C SER A 13 13.86 -1.43 -2.22
N ASP A 14 14.74 -0.94 -3.11
CA ASP A 14 15.19 0.47 -3.09
C ASP A 14 14.04 1.47 -3.32
N ALA A 15 12.87 0.98 -3.75
CA ALA A 15 11.71 1.79 -4.10
C ALA A 15 10.67 1.97 -2.98
N LEU A 16 10.54 1.01 -2.04
CA LEU A 16 9.53 1.01 -0.97
C LEU A 16 10.08 0.26 0.25
N SER A 17 9.76 0.74 1.45
CA SER A 17 9.94 -0.02 2.69
C SER A 17 9.06 -1.27 2.72
N LEU A 18 9.38 -2.21 3.62
CA LEU A 18 8.60 -3.44 3.79
C LEU A 18 7.14 -3.17 4.16
N ASP A 19 6.89 -2.15 4.99
CA ASP A 19 5.55 -1.72 5.39
C ASP A 19 4.78 -1.15 4.19
N GLU A 20 5.37 -0.24 3.43
CA GLU A 20 4.73 0.35 2.24
C GLU A 20 4.41 -0.71 1.19
N LEU A 21 5.31 -1.67 1.01
CA LEU A 21 5.08 -2.82 0.14
C LEU A 21 3.91 -3.68 0.65
N ALA A 22 3.86 -3.98 1.95
CA ALA A 22 2.75 -4.75 2.53
C ALA A 22 1.41 -4.05 2.29
N TYR A 23 1.36 -2.72 2.42
CA TYR A 23 0.17 -1.93 2.09
C TYR A 23 -0.14 -1.97 0.60
N TRP A 24 0.85 -1.83 -0.28
CA TRP A 24 0.64 -1.96 -1.73
C TRP A 24 0.06 -3.34 -2.11
N VAL A 25 0.59 -4.42 -1.53
CA VAL A 25 0.05 -5.78 -1.72
C VAL A 25 -1.37 -5.90 -1.16
N ALA A 26 -1.68 -5.29 -0.02
CA ALA A 26 -3.02 -5.31 0.55
C ALA A 26 -4.03 -4.54 -0.32
N PHE A 27 -3.70 -3.31 -0.74
CA PHE A 27 -4.55 -2.48 -1.60
C PHE A 27 -4.76 -3.10 -2.98
N SER A 28 -3.73 -3.71 -3.58
CA SER A 28 -3.85 -4.35 -4.91
C SER A 28 -4.79 -5.56 -4.92
N ARG A 29 -5.14 -6.14 -3.76
CA ARG A 29 -6.14 -7.20 -3.64
C ARG A 29 -7.58 -6.70 -3.67
N ILE A 30 -7.80 -5.40 -3.50
CA ILE A 30 -9.15 -4.81 -3.51
C ILE A 30 -9.56 -4.59 -4.96
N LEU A 31 -10.67 -5.22 -5.37
CA LEU A 31 -11.20 -5.08 -6.72
C LEU A 31 -11.52 -3.60 -7.00
N GLY A 32 -10.91 -3.07 -8.07
CA GLY A 32 -11.06 -1.66 -8.45
C GLY A 32 -9.95 -0.77 -7.91
N ILE A 33 -9.09 -1.19 -6.99
CA ILE A 33 -7.90 -0.43 -6.60
C ILE A 33 -6.71 -0.85 -7.46
N GLY A 34 -6.60 -0.21 -8.63
CA GLY A 34 -5.43 -0.30 -9.49
C GLY A 34 -4.35 0.72 -9.14
N PRO A 35 -3.23 0.77 -9.89
CA PRO A 35 -2.10 1.66 -9.63
C PRO A 35 -2.49 3.16 -9.64
N ILE A 36 -3.49 3.54 -10.43
CA ILE A 36 -3.99 4.93 -10.48
C ILE A 36 -4.65 5.32 -9.16
N ARG A 37 -5.55 4.49 -8.62
CA ARG A 37 -6.24 4.78 -7.36
C ARG A 37 -5.31 4.67 -6.16
N PHE A 38 -4.36 3.74 -6.22
CA PHE A 38 -3.30 3.65 -5.21
C PHE A 38 -2.45 4.93 -5.19
N LYS A 39 -2.11 5.49 -6.36
CA LYS A 39 -1.41 6.78 -6.44
C LYS A 39 -2.24 7.94 -5.88
N LEU A 40 -3.55 7.98 -6.15
CA LEU A 40 -4.44 8.99 -5.56
C LEU A 40 -4.45 8.94 -4.03
N LEU A 41 -4.45 7.74 -3.45
CA LEU A 41 -4.33 7.56 -2.00
C LEU A 41 -2.99 8.10 -1.50
N LEU A 42 -1.88 7.76 -2.15
CA LEU A 42 -0.57 8.29 -1.78
C LEU A 42 -0.52 9.82 -1.86
N ASP A 43 -1.05 10.40 -2.93
CA ASP A 43 -1.07 11.86 -3.12
C ASP A 43 -1.93 12.56 -2.05
N TYR A 44 -3.07 11.97 -1.66
CA TYR A 44 -3.97 12.52 -0.63
C TYR A 44 -3.42 12.39 0.79
N PHE A 45 -2.84 11.23 1.12
CA PHE A 45 -2.31 10.94 2.45
C PHE A 45 -0.82 11.30 2.60
N HIS A 46 -0.27 12.11 1.68
CA HIS A 46 1.12 12.60 1.74
C HIS A 46 2.15 11.47 1.87
N GLU A 47 2.01 10.44 1.05
CA GLU A 47 2.85 9.22 1.06
C GLU A 47 2.70 8.36 2.35
N ASP A 48 1.85 8.74 3.31
CA ASP A 48 1.48 7.92 4.46
C ASP A 48 0.35 6.93 4.10
N ILE A 49 0.74 5.84 3.44
CA ILE A 49 -0.20 4.79 3.04
C ILE A 49 -0.83 4.06 4.24
N ALA A 50 -0.18 4.10 5.42
CA ALA A 50 -0.72 3.50 6.63
C ALA A 50 -1.91 4.31 7.17
N ALA A 51 -1.87 5.64 7.04
CA ALA A 51 -3.01 6.51 7.31
C ALA A 51 -4.18 6.20 6.36
N ALA A 52 -3.88 6.03 5.06
CA ALA A 52 -4.89 5.65 4.06
C ALA A 52 -5.61 4.34 4.40
N TRP A 53 -4.88 3.33 4.91
CA TRP A 53 -5.46 2.04 5.31
C TRP A 53 -6.41 2.14 6.52
N LYS A 54 -6.19 3.13 7.39
CA LYS A 54 -6.99 3.36 8.61
C LYS A 54 -8.11 4.39 8.40
N ALA A 55 -8.12 5.06 7.25
CA ALA A 55 -9.05 6.12 6.93
C ALA A 55 -10.49 5.63 6.84
N ASP A 56 -11.43 6.50 7.18
CA ASP A 56 -12.85 6.17 7.06
C ASP A 56 -13.34 6.32 5.60
N SER A 57 -14.55 5.81 5.31
CA SER A 57 -15.10 5.83 3.95
C SER A 57 -15.26 7.25 3.38
N LYS A 58 -15.46 8.27 4.22
CA LYS A 58 -15.57 9.67 3.78
C LYS A 58 -14.20 10.19 3.36
N GLU A 59 -13.15 9.92 4.12
CA GLU A 59 -11.77 10.30 3.77
C GLU A 59 -11.32 9.59 2.48
N LEU A 60 -11.62 8.30 2.35
CA LEU A 60 -11.34 7.54 1.13
C LEU A 60 -12.11 8.08 -0.08
N ALA A 61 -13.37 8.50 0.11
CA ALA A 61 -14.14 9.16 -0.94
C ALA A 61 -13.52 10.52 -1.33
N GLN A 62 -13.03 11.30 -0.37
CA GLN A 62 -12.31 12.56 -0.62
C GLN A 62 -11.01 12.34 -1.38
N ALA A 63 -10.33 11.21 -1.14
CA ALA A 63 -9.16 10.78 -1.90
C ALA A 63 -9.50 10.28 -3.32
N GLY A 64 -10.77 10.25 -3.71
CA GLY A 64 -11.22 9.88 -5.05
C GLY A 64 -11.53 8.39 -5.24
N LEU A 65 -11.70 7.62 -4.15
CA LEU A 65 -12.29 6.29 -4.26
C LEU A 65 -13.79 6.38 -4.51
N ASP A 66 -14.26 5.57 -5.47
CA ASP A 66 -15.67 5.48 -5.80
C ASP A 66 -16.42 4.59 -4.81
N ALA A 67 -17.70 4.87 -4.58
CA ALA A 67 -18.61 4.14 -3.69
C ALA A 67 -18.65 2.62 -3.91
N LYS A 68 -18.30 2.11 -5.10
CA LYS A 68 -18.19 0.67 -5.37
C LYS A 68 -16.94 0.00 -4.76
N THR A 69 -16.02 0.81 -4.26
CA THR A 69 -14.67 0.40 -3.81
C THR A 69 -14.48 0.61 -2.30
N ILE A 70 -15.32 1.43 -1.67
CA ILE A 70 -15.29 1.81 -0.24
C ILE A 70 -16.27 0.99 0.57
#